data_AF-E8LZY4-F1
#
_entry.id   AF-E8LZY4-F1
#
_cell.length_a   1.000
_cell.length_b   1.000
_cell.length_c   1.000
_cell.angle_alpha   90.00
_cell.angle_beta   90.00
_cell.angle_gamma   90.00
#
_symmetry.space_group_name_H-M   'P 1'
#
loop_
_entity.id
_entity.type
_entity.pdbx_description
1 polymer ?
#
loop_
_entity_poly.entity_id
_entity_poly.type
_entity_poly.pdbx_seq_one_letter_code
_entity_poly.pdbx_strand_id
1 'polypeptide(L)'
;MPNHREIHNAYLSSHQQVLDSAGLVALVHANNLLKTAKIYGKIKQMEHLDTLYRQGELQVSQCDEEFDSGFSSMMRIGAKRSDCYNGLSDDVIIFAAMSNYISSYLLRHGYLVHRINQSDSLAKHQQTRPIHISEISSSTSFCDGTLSASTLTSDNYLEVLKVDENLKRGLEQLRTRAQQGQFDLQLGECAYYQDNFFATFHFIQQLIEQDHSQSFDLKQH
;
A
#
# COMPACT_ATOMS: atom_id res chain seq x y z
N MET A 1 -20.76 10.61 3.83
CA MET A 1 -19.30 10.65 3.64
C MET A 1 -18.90 12.11 3.58
N PRO A 2 -18.01 12.59 4.47
CA PRO A 2 -17.51 13.96 4.38
C PRO A 2 -16.86 14.21 3.02
N ASN A 3 -17.27 15.24 2.31
CA ASN A 3 -16.62 15.70 1.10
C ASN A 3 -15.36 16.52 1.42
N HIS A 4 -14.55 16.83 0.40
CA HIS A 4 -13.31 17.61 0.56
C HIS A 4 -13.51 18.91 1.37
N ARG A 5 -14.58 19.66 1.08
CA ARG A 5 -14.89 20.92 1.77
C ARG A 5 -15.21 20.71 3.25
N GLU A 6 -15.97 19.66 3.58
CA GLU A 6 -16.29 19.30 4.96
C GLU A 6 -15.04 18.92 5.74
N ILE A 7 -14.11 18.19 5.11
CA ILE A 7 -12.82 17.82 5.72
C ILE A 7 -11.93 19.05 5.91
N HIS A 8 -11.87 19.95 4.92
CA HIS A 8 -11.12 21.22 5.04
C HIS A 8 -11.63 22.07 6.20
N ASN A 9 -12.95 22.22 6.32
CA ASN A 9 -13.57 22.94 7.43
C ASN A 9 -13.27 22.25 8.78
N ALA A 10 -13.26 20.92 8.82
CA ALA A 10 -12.92 20.15 10.01
C ALA A 10 -11.46 20.38 10.44
N TYR A 11 -10.50 20.51 9.51
CA TYR A 11 -9.13 20.90 9.85
C TYR A 11 -9.10 22.27 10.53
N LEU A 12 -9.73 23.28 9.92
CA LEU A 12 -9.70 24.67 10.41
C LEU A 12 -10.43 24.85 11.75
N SER A 13 -11.45 24.04 12.01
CA SER A 13 -12.22 24.05 13.26
C SER A 13 -11.73 23.03 14.30
N SER A 14 -10.68 22.27 14.00
CA SER A 14 -10.20 21.16 14.83
C SER A 14 -11.28 20.14 15.17
N HIS A 15 -12.20 19.87 14.24
CA HIS A 15 -13.35 18.99 14.45
C HIS A 15 -12.99 17.52 14.22
N GLN A 16 -12.33 16.90 15.21
CA GLN A 16 -11.77 15.54 15.10
C GLN A 16 -12.81 14.49 14.66
N GLN A 17 -14.04 14.54 15.15
CA GLN A 17 -15.08 13.55 14.78
C GLN A 17 -15.39 13.49 13.26
N VAL A 18 -15.30 14.62 12.55
CA VAL A 18 -15.48 14.64 11.08
C VAL A 18 -14.28 14.01 10.39
N LEU A 19 -13.07 14.27 10.90
CA LEU A 19 -11.83 13.65 10.42
C LEU A 19 -11.84 12.14 10.67
N ASP A 20 -12.31 11.70 11.84
CA ASP A 20 -12.45 10.28 12.18
C ASP A 20 -13.39 9.59 11.21
N SER A 21 -14.54 10.22 10.94
CA SER A 21 -15.53 9.71 9.98
C SER A 21 -14.96 9.61 8.57
N ALA A 22 -14.19 10.62 8.11
CA ALA A 22 -13.52 10.58 6.82
C ALA A 22 -12.43 9.50 6.78
N GLY A 23 -11.67 9.33 7.87
CA GLY A 23 -10.65 8.30 8.01
C GLY A 23 -11.23 6.89 7.95
N LEU A 24 -12.34 6.62 8.66
CA LEU A 24 -13.03 5.34 8.59
C LEU A 24 -13.52 5.01 7.18
N VAL A 25 -13.96 6.00 6.40
CA VAL A 25 -14.31 5.79 4.99
C VAL A 25 -13.07 5.42 4.18
N ALA A 26 -11.93 6.11 4.37
CA ALA A 26 -10.67 5.76 3.73
C ALA A 26 -10.19 4.34 4.11
N LEU A 27 -10.41 3.89 5.35
CA LEU A 27 -10.13 2.52 5.80
C LEU A 27 -10.99 1.48 5.08
N VAL A 28 -12.28 1.74 4.92
CA VAL A 28 -13.19 0.88 4.14
C VAL A 28 -12.72 0.80 2.69
N HIS A 29 -12.34 1.92 2.08
CA HIS A 29 -11.78 1.93 0.73
C HIS A 29 -10.46 1.15 0.64
N ALA A 30 -9.56 1.30 1.61
CA ALA A 30 -8.31 0.53 1.67
C ALA A 30 -8.58 -0.98 1.71
N ASN A 31 -9.49 -1.43 2.59
CA ASN A 31 -9.86 -2.85 2.72
C ASN A 31 -10.52 -3.39 1.45
N ASN A 32 -11.45 -2.62 0.86
CA ASN A 32 -12.13 -3.03 -0.36
C ASN A 32 -11.18 -3.09 -1.55
N LEU A 33 -10.26 -2.12 -1.70
CA LEU A 33 -9.23 -2.15 -2.73
C LEU A 33 -8.30 -3.35 -2.54
N LEU A 34 -7.82 -3.61 -1.32
CA LEU A 34 -6.95 -4.74 -1.08
C LEU A 34 -7.61 -6.07 -1.51
N LYS A 35 -8.91 -6.21 -1.25
CA LYS A 35 -9.72 -7.38 -1.64
C LYS A 35 -9.87 -7.59 -3.15
N THR A 36 -9.63 -6.57 -3.98
CA THR A 36 -9.68 -6.71 -5.44
C THR A 36 -8.37 -7.18 -6.05
N ALA A 37 -7.26 -7.16 -5.31
CA ALA A 37 -5.98 -7.70 -5.77
C ALA A 37 -6.12 -9.22 -5.96
N LYS A 38 -5.58 -9.77 -7.07
CA LYS A 38 -5.70 -11.20 -7.40
C LYS A 38 -5.03 -12.09 -6.35
N ILE A 39 -3.94 -11.60 -5.76
CA ILE A 39 -3.21 -12.26 -4.66
C ILE A 39 -3.98 -12.29 -3.34
N TYR A 40 -5.01 -11.46 -3.19
CA TYR A 40 -5.85 -11.47 -2.00
C TYR A 40 -6.52 -12.84 -1.83
N GLY A 41 -6.30 -13.47 -0.68
CA GLY A 41 -6.76 -14.84 -0.39
C GLY A 41 -5.94 -15.95 -1.05
N LYS A 42 -4.94 -15.63 -1.87
CA LYS A 42 -4.06 -16.59 -2.56
C LYS A 42 -2.60 -16.52 -2.12
N ILE A 43 -2.25 -15.66 -1.15
CA ILE A 43 -0.88 -15.44 -0.70
C ILE A 43 -0.14 -16.74 -0.33
N LYS A 44 -0.78 -17.63 0.45
CA LYS A 44 -0.18 -18.91 0.86
C LYS A 44 0.08 -19.84 -0.32
N GLN A 45 -0.84 -19.85 -1.30
CA GLN A 45 -0.66 -20.61 -2.53
C GLN A 45 0.51 -20.03 -3.34
N MET A 46 0.60 -18.70 -3.42
CA MET A 46 1.67 -17.99 -4.10
C MET A 46 3.05 -18.26 -3.46
N GLU A 47 3.15 -18.23 -2.13
CA GLU A 47 4.37 -18.58 -1.38
C GLU A 47 4.83 -20.01 -1.64
N HIS A 48 3.88 -20.96 -1.62
CA HIS A 48 4.17 -22.36 -1.92
C HIS A 48 4.68 -22.52 -3.36
N LEU A 49 4.01 -21.89 -4.33
CA LEU A 49 4.42 -21.94 -5.74
C LEU A 49 5.77 -21.24 -5.97
N ASP A 50 6.07 -20.16 -5.25
CA ASP A 50 7.37 -19.48 -5.31
C ASP A 50 8.50 -20.39 -4.82
N THR A 51 8.27 -21.11 -3.72
CA THR A 51 9.23 -22.10 -3.21
C THR A 51 9.53 -23.18 -4.24
N LEU A 52 8.48 -23.75 -4.87
CA LEU A 52 8.64 -24.76 -5.92
C LEU A 52 9.35 -24.20 -7.16
N TYR A 53 9.05 -22.95 -7.53
CA TYR A 53 9.67 -22.29 -8.67
C TYR A 53 11.17 -22.10 -8.46
N ARG A 54 11.59 -21.57 -7.30
CA ARG A 54 13.02 -21.39 -6.95
C ARG A 54 13.78 -22.72 -6.89
N GLN A 55 13.13 -23.78 -6.38
CA GLN A 55 13.70 -25.13 -6.41
C GLN A 55 13.91 -25.62 -7.85
N GLY A 56 12.94 -25.39 -8.73
CA GLY A 56 13.06 -25.71 -10.16
C GLY A 56 14.17 -24.91 -10.86
N GLU A 57 14.30 -23.61 -10.58
CA GLU A 57 15.35 -22.75 -11.14
C GLU A 57 16.76 -23.24 -10.76
N LEU A 58 16.95 -23.67 -9.50
CA LEU A 58 18.20 -24.28 -9.03
C LEU A 58 18.50 -25.62 -9.73
N GLN A 59 17.48 -26.45 -9.96
CA GLN A 59 17.66 -27.74 -10.64
C GLN A 59 18.03 -27.57 -12.12
N VAL A 60 17.33 -26.67 -12.82
CA VAL A 60 17.58 -26.36 -14.23
C VAL A 60 18.96 -25.74 -14.43
N SER A 61 19.44 -24.94 -13.48
CA SER A 61 20.78 -24.33 -13.57
C SER A 61 21.94 -25.28 -13.24
N GLN A 62 21.66 -26.44 -12.63
CA GLN A 62 22.69 -27.38 -12.16
C GLN A 62 22.78 -28.69 -12.96
N CYS A 63 21.78 -29.03 -13.80
CA CYS A 63 21.73 -30.31 -14.53
C CYS A 63 21.42 -30.14 -16.02
N ASP A 64 22.40 -30.42 -16.88
CA ASP A 64 22.22 -30.38 -18.36
C ASP A 64 21.39 -31.56 -18.90
N GLU A 65 21.43 -32.74 -18.27
CA GLU A 65 20.82 -33.97 -18.80
C GLU A 65 19.29 -34.03 -18.66
N GLU A 66 18.69 -33.26 -17.74
CA GLU A 66 17.24 -33.19 -17.50
C GLU A 66 16.64 -31.79 -17.75
N PHE A 67 17.40 -30.92 -18.44
CA PHE A 67 17.04 -29.51 -18.64
C PHE A 67 15.61 -29.31 -19.17
N ASP A 68 15.22 -30.03 -20.23
CA ASP A 68 13.92 -29.85 -20.88
C ASP A 68 12.73 -30.21 -19.97
N SER A 69 12.88 -31.25 -19.13
CA SER A 69 11.81 -31.70 -18.24
C SER A 69 11.70 -30.80 -17.00
N GLY A 70 12.84 -30.39 -16.43
CA GLY A 70 12.92 -29.41 -15.36
C GLY A 70 12.38 -28.05 -15.77
N PHE A 71 12.78 -27.56 -16.94
CA PHE A 71 12.32 -26.29 -17.52
C PHE A 71 10.80 -26.30 -17.76
N SER A 72 10.27 -27.38 -18.35
CA SER A 72 8.83 -27.52 -18.59
C SER A 72 8.02 -27.52 -17.27
N SER A 73 8.52 -28.18 -16.23
CA SER A 73 7.89 -28.16 -14.91
C SER A 73 7.92 -26.76 -14.27
N MET A 74 9.05 -26.06 -14.37
CA MET A 74 9.23 -24.69 -13.89
C MET A 74 8.27 -23.71 -14.60
N MET A 75 8.15 -23.79 -15.92
CA MET A 75 7.22 -22.96 -16.69
C MET A 75 5.76 -23.18 -16.29
N ARG A 76 5.36 -24.44 -16.02
CA ARG A 76 4.02 -24.77 -15.51
C ARG A 76 3.77 -24.19 -14.11
N ILE A 77 4.78 -24.17 -13.24
CA ILE A 77 4.69 -23.52 -11.93
C ILE A 77 4.58 -22.00 -12.12
N GLY A 78 5.36 -21.41 -13.02
CA GLY A 78 5.27 -19.99 -13.40
C GLY A 78 3.86 -19.59 -13.83
N ALA A 79 3.21 -20.36 -14.70
CA ALA A 79 1.82 -20.11 -15.11
C ALA A 79 0.85 -20.11 -13.92
N LYS A 80 0.99 -21.07 -12.98
CA LYS A 80 0.17 -21.12 -11.76
C LYS A 80 0.43 -19.93 -10.83
N ARG A 81 1.64 -19.39 -10.79
CA ARG A 81 1.97 -18.17 -10.03
C ARG A 81 1.23 -16.97 -10.61
N SER A 82 1.20 -16.83 -11.94
CA SER A 82 0.42 -15.80 -12.63
C SER A 82 -1.09 -15.91 -12.38
N ASP A 83 -1.62 -17.11 -12.09
CA ASP A 83 -3.01 -17.31 -11.64
C ASP A 83 -3.28 -16.84 -10.20
N CYS A 84 -2.23 -16.68 -9.41
CA CYS A 84 -2.31 -16.17 -8.04
C CYS A 84 -2.09 -14.67 -7.98
N TYR A 85 -1.29 -14.10 -8.88
CA TYR A 85 -0.88 -12.71 -8.80
C TYR A 85 -0.73 -12.08 -10.18
N ASN A 86 -1.27 -10.87 -10.33
CA ASN A 86 -1.34 -10.16 -11.62
C ASN A 86 -0.29 -9.06 -11.76
N GLY A 87 0.97 -9.34 -11.43
CA GLY A 87 2.08 -8.44 -11.72
C GLY A 87 1.84 -7.02 -11.20
N LEU A 88 2.07 -6.08 -12.11
CA LEU A 88 1.79 -4.67 -11.98
C LEU A 88 0.39 -4.32 -11.43
N SER A 89 -0.67 -5.02 -11.87
CA SER A 89 -2.04 -4.68 -11.45
C SER A 89 -2.21 -4.87 -9.96
N ASP A 90 -1.71 -5.98 -9.41
CA ASP A 90 -1.79 -6.23 -7.98
C ASP A 90 -0.89 -5.25 -7.23
N ASP A 91 0.31 -4.93 -7.73
CA ASP A 91 1.18 -3.93 -7.10
C ASP A 91 0.51 -2.56 -6.97
N VAL A 92 -0.13 -2.09 -8.04
CA VAL A 92 -0.86 -0.81 -8.05
C VAL A 92 -2.02 -0.85 -7.06
N ILE A 93 -2.79 -1.94 -7.02
CA ILE A 93 -3.91 -2.10 -6.09
C ILE A 93 -3.43 -2.12 -4.63
N ILE A 94 -2.41 -2.90 -4.32
CA ILE A 94 -1.85 -3.03 -2.96
C ILE A 94 -1.26 -1.69 -2.51
N PHE A 95 -0.52 -1.00 -3.39
CA PHE A 95 0.05 0.31 -3.10
C PHE A 95 -1.04 1.37 -2.86
N ALA A 96 -2.10 1.38 -3.69
CA ALA A 96 -3.25 2.26 -3.50
C ALA A 96 -4.00 1.96 -2.19
N ALA A 97 -4.17 0.68 -1.84
CA ALA A 97 -4.78 0.27 -0.57
C ALA A 97 -3.95 0.79 0.62
N MET A 98 -2.63 0.63 0.58
CA MET A 98 -1.74 1.16 1.62
C MET A 98 -1.83 2.68 1.73
N SER A 99 -1.83 3.41 0.61
CA SER A 99 -1.96 4.88 0.63
C SER A 99 -3.29 5.36 1.23
N ASN A 100 -4.40 4.65 0.97
CA ASN A 100 -5.69 4.93 1.60
C ASN A 100 -5.66 4.62 3.10
N TYR A 101 -5.00 3.53 3.51
CA TYR A 101 -4.82 3.19 4.91
C TYR A 101 -4.04 4.28 5.67
N ILE A 102 -2.91 4.75 5.11
CA ILE A 102 -2.12 5.83 5.71
C ILE A 102 -2.97 7.10 5.84
N SER A 103 -3.77 7.42 4.81
CA SER A 103 -4.67 8.57 4.85
C SER A 103 -5.71 8.44 5.97
N SER A 104 -6.29 7.24 6.14
CA SER A 104 -7.19 6.93 7.25
C SER A 104 -6.52 7.17 8.60
N TYR A 105 -5.34 6.60 8.80
CA TYR A 105 -4.60 6.72 10.05
C TYR A 105 -4.30 8.19 10.38
N LEU A 106 -3.77 8.95 9.41
CA LEU A 106 -3.45 10.36 9.57
C LEU A 106 -4.69 11.18 9.95
N LEU A 107 -5.80 11.02 9.24
CA LEU A 107 -7.05 11.73 9.53
C LEU A 107 -7.55 11.46 10.96
N ARG A 108 -7.58 10.18 11.36
CA ARG A 108 -8.01 9.75 12.71
C ARG A 108 -7.09 10.21 13.83
N HIS A 109 -5.89 10.68 13.51
CA HIS A 109 -4.91 11.20 14.46
C HIS A 109 -4.67 12.70 14.31
N GLY A 110 -5.57 13.42 13.62
CA GLY A 110 -5.51 14.88 13.52
C GLY A 110 -4.43 15.40 12.57
N TYR A 111 -3.99 14.60 11.59
CA TYR A 111 -3.05 15.03 10.56
C TYR A 111 -3.73 15.36 9.23
N LEU A 112 -3.07 16.22 8.47
CA LEU A 112 -3.54 16.70 7.18
C LEU A 112 -3.15 15.73 6.05
N VAL A 113 -4.15 15.33 5.24
CA VAL A 113 -3.93 14.55 4.00
C VAL A 113 -4.25 15.35 2.72
N HIS A 114 -4.99 16.45 2.83
CA HIS A 114 -5.26 17.36 1.72
C HIS A 114 -4.09 18.32 1.51
N ARG A 115 -3.78 18.62 0.25
CA ARG A 115 -2.66 19.50 -0.09
C ARG A 115 -2.94 20.92 0.38
N ILE A 116 -2.03 21.48 1.15
CA ILE A 116 -2.02 22.91 1.46
C ILE A 116 -1.66 23.67 0.18
N ASN A 117 -2.32 24.81 -0.05
CA ASN A 117 -2.07 25.67 -1.19
C ASN A 117 -0.61 26.17 -1.20
N GLN A 118 0.04 26.19 -2.37
CA GLN A 118 1.47 26.48 -2.51
C GLN A 118 1.90 27.86 -2.02
N SER A 119 0.96 28.80 -1.90
CA SER A 119 1.20 30.13 -1.34
C SER A 119 1.48 30.12 0.16
N ASP A 120 1.14 29.04 0.86
CA ASP A 120 1.37 28.87 2.30
C ASP A 120 2.79 28.32 2.55
N SER A 121 3.49 28.87 3.54
CA SER A 121 4.83 28.40 3.92
C SER A 121 4.81 26.96 4.45
N LEU A 122 3.68 26.50 4.98
CA LEU A 122 3.46 25.13 5.43
C LEU A 122 3.38 24.12 4.28
N ALA A 123 3.05 24.55 3.05
CA ALA A 123 2.93 23.65 1.92
C ALA A 123 4.24 22.91 1.60
N LYS A 124 5.39 23.57 1.79
CA LYS A 124 6.72 22.95 1.64
C LYS A 124 6.99 21.93 2.73
N HIS A 125 6.61 22.24 3.97
CA HIS A 125 6.78 21.33 5.11
C HIS A 125 5.91 20.08 4.97
N GLN A 126 4.71 20.23 4.42
CA GLN A 126 3.81 19.10 4.18
C GLN A 126 4.40 18.07 3.21
N GLN A 127 5.29 18.47 2.29
CA GLN A 127 5.95 17.53 1.38
C GLN A 127 6.99 16.64 2.09
N THR A 128 7.50 17.07 3.24
CA THR A 128 8.57 16.37 3.95
C THR A 128 8.10 15.71 5.24
N ARG A 129 7.01 16.16 5.87
CA ARG A 129 6.49 15.53 7.08
C ARG A 129 4.97 15.68 7.21
N PRO A 130 4.31 14.82 8.00
CA PRO A 130 2.94 15.05 8.43
C PRO A 130 2.82 16.39 9.16
N ILE A 131 1.72 17.10 8.88
CA ILE A 131 1.33 18.34 9.56
C ILE A 131 0.12 18.02 10.41
N HIS A 132 0.18 18.35 11.70
CA HIS A 132 -0.96 18.19 12.61
C HIS A 132 -1.91 19.39 12.53
N ILE A 133 -3.21 19.19 12.80
CA ILE A 133 -4.23 20.26 12.75
C ILE A 133 -3.94 21.42 13.72
N SER A 134 -3.16 21.18 14.77
CA SER A 134 -2.73 22.23 15.70
C SER A 134 -1.67 23.18 15.12
N GLU A 135 -1.05 22.82 13.99
CA GLU A 135 0.00 23.60 13.34
C GLU A 135 -0.54 24.58 12.30
N ILE A 136 -1.82 24.44 11.91
CA ILE A 136 -2.45 25.30 10.92
C ILE A 136 -3.27 26.41 11.56
N SER A 137 -3.55 27.46 10.79
CA SER A 137 -4.37 28.58 11.20
C SER A 137 -5.65 28.67 10.38
N SER A 138 -6.60 29.52 10.80
CA SER A 138 -7.82 29.80 10.05
C SER A 138 -7.57 30.39 8.65
N SER A 139 -6.37 30.91 8.38
CA SER A 139 -5.97 31.41 7.06
C SER A 139 -5.36 30.35 6.14
N THR A 140 -5.09 29.14 6.66
CA THR A 140 -4.56 28.05 5.84
C THR A 140 -5.60 27.65 4.78
N SER A 141 -5.17 27.55 3.53
CA SER A 141 -6.03 27.17 2.42
C SER A 141 -5.57 25.85 1.80
N PHE A 142 -6.53 25.09 1.27
CA PHE A 142 -6.33 23.74 0.75
C PHE A 142 -6.72 23.66 -0.72
N CYS A 143 -6.09 22.74 -1.44
CA CYS A 143 -6.49 22.33 -2.79
C CYS A 143 -7.48 21.16 -2.70
N ASP A 144 -8.26 20.95 -3.77
CA ASP A 144 -9.22 19.83 -3.86
C ASP A 144 -8.55 18.43 -4.00
N GLY A 145 -7.22 18.35 -3.93
CA GLY A 145 -6.45 17.12 -4.05
C GLY A 145 -5.74 16.72 -2.75
N THR A 146 -5.52 15.43 -2.59
CA THR A 146 -4.73 14.87 -1.49
C THR A 146 -3.24 14.82 -1.82
N LEU A 147 -2.42 14.58 -0.80
CA LEU A 147 -1.03 14.23 -0.99
C LEU A 147 -0.90 12.99 -1.88
N SER A 148 0.18 12.96 -2.66
CA SER A 148 0.45 11.82 -3.54
C SER A 148 0.72 10.56 -2.72
N ALA A 149 0.41 9.40 -3.28
CA ALA A 149 0.73 8.12 -2.65
C ALA A 149 2.22 8.02 -2.30
N SER A 150 3.11 8.49 -3.18
CA SER A 150 4.56 8.55 -2.94
C SER A 150 4.95 9.39 -1.72
N THR A 151 4.24 10.49 -1.46
CA THR A 151 4.45 11.32 -0.26
C THR A 151 3.96 10.58 0.99
N LEU A 152 2.76 10.02 0.92
CA LEU A 152 2.13 9.30 2.04
C LEU A 152 2.92 8.06 2.44
N THR A 153 3.62 7.41 1.51
CA THR A 153 4.46 6.23 1.78
C THR A 153 5.95 6.58 1.95
N SER A 154 6.30 7.85 2.12
CA SER A 154 7.69 8.25 2.42
C SER A 154 8.06 7.96 3.87
N ASP A 155 9.35 7.78 4.18
CA ASP A 155 9.82 7.42 5.51
C ASP A 155 9.26 8.31 6.62
N ASN A 156 9.27 9.63 6.42
CA ASN A 156 8.77 10.61 7.40
C ASN A 156 7.26 10.46 7.66
N TYR A 157 6.49 9.98 6.68
CA TYR A 157 5.07 9.67 6.86
C TYR A 157 4.87 8.26 7.43
N LEU A 158 5.77 7.32 7.19
CA LEU A 158 5.72 5.98 7.79
C LEU A 158 6.17 5.96 9.25
N GLU A 159 6.95 6.96 9.69
CA GLU A 159 7.34 7.12 11.09
C GLU A 159 6.14 7.21 12.04
N VAL A 160 5.02 7.84 11.62
CA VAL A 160 3.81 7.93 12.46
C VAL A 160 3.14 6.58 12.69
N LEU A 161 3.42 5.60 11.82
CA LEU A 161 2.97 4.21 11.91
C LEU A 161 3.99 3.30 12.61
N LYS A 162 5.18 3.81 12.95
CA LYS A 162 6.29 3.07 13.56
C LYS A 162 6.67 1.81 12.78
N VAL A 163 6.65 1.89 11.45
CA VAL A 163 7.01 0.78 10.55
C VAL A 163 8.51 0.49 10.65
N ASP A 164 8.89 -0.79 10.74
CA ASP A 164 10.30 -1.19 10.74
C ASP A 164 10.99 -1.01 9.38
N GLU A 165 12.32 -1.04 9.38
CA GLU A 165 13.14 -0.82 8.18
C GLU A 165 12.95 -1.87 7.09
N ASN A 166 12.66 -3.13 7.43
CA ASN A 166 12.44 -4.17 6.43
C ASN A 166 11.13 -3.94 5.67
N LEU A 167 10.08 -3.51 6.40
CA LEU A 167 8.80 -3.16 5.82
C LEU A 167 8.86 -1.87 5.01
N LYS A 168 9.63 -0.86 5.44
CA LYS A 168 9.91 0.34 4.61
C LYS A 168 10.55 -0.04 3.28
N ARG A 169 11.57 -0.91 3.30
CA ARG A 169 12.22 -1.41 2.07
C ARG A 169 11.24 -2.13 1.15
N GLY A 170 10.40 -2.99 1.70
CA GLY A 170 9.43 -3.71 0.87
C GLY A 170 8.31 -2.82 0.33
N LEU A 171 7.88 -1.79 1.06
CA LEU A 171 6.98 -0.75 0.54
C LEU A 171 7.63 0.06 -0.59
N GLU A 172 8.91 0.38 -0.47
CA GLU A 172 9.69 1.05 -1.51
C GLU A 172 9.82 0.19 -2.78
N GLN A 173 10.04 -1.11 -2.61
CA GLN A 173 10.07 -2.08 -3.71
C GLN A 173 8.71 -2.15 -4.41
N LEU A 174 7.62 -2.23 -3.64
CA LEU A 174 6.24 -2.21 -4.16
C LEU A 174 5.97 -0.93 -4.96
N ARG A 175 6.36 0.23 -4.41
CA ARG A 175 6.23 1.54 -5.06
C ARG A 175 6.99 1.57 -6.39
N THR A 176 8.25 1.16 -6.37
CA THR A 176 9.13 1.18 -7.54
C THR A 176 8.55 0.31 -8.66
N ARG A 177 8.06 -0.89 -8.33
CA ARG A 177 7.44 -1.80 -9.29
C ARG A 177 6.12 -1.26 -9.85
N ALA A 178 5.27 -0.67 -9.00
CA ALA A 178 4.05 -0.01 -9.43
C ALA A 178 4.31 1.17 -10.40
N GLN A 179 5.46 1.83 -10.29
CA GLN A 179 5.85 2.95 -11.14
C GLN A 179 6.60 2.54 -12.42
N GLN A 180 7.41 1.48 -12.37
CA GLN A 180 8.20 0.96 -13.50
C GLN A 180 7.35 0.25 -14.57
N GLY A 181 6.08 -0.06 -14.27
CA GLY A 181 5.09 -0.68 -15.15
C GLY A 181 4.89 -0.05 -16.52
N GLN A 182 5.39 1.17 -16.72
CA GLN A 182 5.27 1.90 -17.99
C GLN A 182 6.28 1.44 -19.06
N PHE A 183 7.40 0.82 -18.68
CA PHE A 183 8.49 0.50 -19.62
C PHE A 183 9.07 -0.91 -19.49
N ASP A 184 8.83 -1.63 -18.39
CA ASP A 184 9.37 -2.97 -18.19
C ASP A 184 8.36 -4.07 -18.55
N LEU A 185 8.59 -4.70 -19.71
CA LEU A 185 7.87 -5.91 -20.17
C LEU A 185 7.94 -7.08 -19.16
N GLN A 186 8.95 -7.09 -18.29
CA GLN A 186 9.17 -8.14 -17.29
C GLN A 186 8.24 -8.04 -16.06
N LEU A 187 7.47 -6.94 -15.90
CA LEU A 187 6.55 -6.78 -14.77
C LEU A 187 5.23 -7.57 -14.90
N GLY A 188 4.96 -8.11 -16.09
CA GLY A 188 3.89 -9.09 -16.32
C GLY A 188 4.32 -10.53 -16.01
N GLU A 189 5.62 -10.77 -15.91
CA GLU A 189 6.17 -12.07 -15.54
C GLU A 189 6.32 -12.12 -14.03
N CYS A 190 5.94 -13.24 -13.42
CA CYS A 190 6.20 -13.55 -12.00
C CYS A 190 7.71 -13.60 -11.64
N ALA A 191 8.57 -13.05 -12.49
CA ALA A 191 9.97 -13.44 -12.61
C ALA A 191 10.76 -13.13 -11.35
N TYR A 192 10.62 -11.97 -10.69
CA TYR A 192 11.43 -11.67 -9.51
C TYR A 192 10.69 -10.81 -8.48
N TYR A 193 10.12 -11.47 -7.46
CA TYR A 193 9.79 -10.80 -6.19
C TYR A 193 11.04 -10.71 -5.33
N GLN A 194 11.38 -9.51 -4.88
CA GLN A 194 12.51 -9.31 -3.96
C GLN A 194 12.16 -9.87 -2.55
N ASP A 195 13.19 -10.09 -1.73
CA ASP A 195 13.12 -10.87 -0.47
C ASP A 195 12.04 -10.41 0.53
N ASN A 196 11.49 -9.21 0.38
CA ASN A 196 10.50 -8.64 1.28
C ASN A 196 9.06 -8.69 0.76
N PHE A 197 8.79 -9.18 -0.45
CA PHE A 197 7.46 -9.09 -1.06
C PHE A 197 6.35 -9.72 -0.20
N PHE A 198 6.53 -10.98 0.21
CA PHE A 198 5.55 -11.68 1.02
C PHE A 198 5.40 -11.05 2.41
N ALA A 199 6.51 -10.66 3.04
CA ALA A 199 6.49 -9.97 4.33
C ALA A 199 5.72 -8.65 4.27
N THR A 200 5.96 -7.84 3.23
CA THR A 200 5.24 -6.58 3.00
C THR A 200 3.76 -6.81 2.73
N PHE A 201 3.41 -7.80 1.91
CA PHE A 201 2.01 -8.11 1.65
C PHE A 201 1.29 -8.56 2.92
N HIS A 202 1.87 -9.49 3.68
CA HIS A 202 1.30 -9.93 4.96
C HIS A 202 1.14 -8.76 5.92
N PHE A 203 2.13 -7.89 6.02
CA PHE A 203 2.03 -6.70 6.85
C PHE A 203 0.87 -5.79 6.44
N ILE A 204 0.79 -5.41 5.15
CA ILE A 204 -0.29 -4.54 4.65
C ILE A 204 -1.65 -5.20 4.89
N GLN A 205 -1.77 -6.49 4.59
CA GLN A 205 -3.01 -7.24 4.78
C GLN A 205 -3.41 -7.28 6.25
N GLN A 206 -2.51 -7.70 7.14
CA GLN A 206 -2.79 -7.77 8.57
C GLN A 206 -3.14 -6.40 9.15
N LEU A 207 -2.40 -5.36 8.77
CA LEU A 207 -2.60 -4.01 9.25
C LEU A 207 -3.99 -3.47 8.89
N ILE A 208 -4.36 -3.58 7.61
CA ILE A 208 -5.67 -3.10 7.12
C ILE A 208 -6.81 -3.95 7.69
N GLU A 209 -6.68 -5.28 7.70
CA GLU A 209 -7.74 -6.18 8.17
C GLU A 209 -7.98 -6.06 9.67
N GLN A 210 -6.91 -5.93 10.48
CA GLN A 210 -7.04 -5.77 11.93
C GLN A 210 -7.70 -4.43 12.29
N ASP A 211 -7.22 -3.32 11.73
CA ASP A 211 -7.79 -2.00 11.99
C ASP A 211 -9.23 -1.89 11.49
N HIS A 212 -9.52 -2.46 10.31
CA HIS A 212 -10.89 -2.54 9.82
C HIS A 212 -11.78 -3.38 10.73
N SER A 213 -11.34 -4.56 11.15
CA SER A 213 -12.14 -5.41 12.05
C SER A 213 -12.38 -4.70 13.38
N GLN A 214 -11.35 -4.13 14.00
CA GLN A 214 -11.49 -3.39 15.27
C GLN A 214 -12.40 -2.16 15.15
N SER A 215 -12.38 -1.47 14.01
CA SER A 215 -13.21 -0.27 13.78
C SER A 215 -14.69 -0.60 13.52
N PHE A 216 -15.01 -1.83 13.10
CA PHE A 216 -16.37 -2.20 12.66
C PHE A 216 -16.97 -3.43 13.36
N ASP A 217 -16.20 -4.20 14.14
CA ASP A 217 -16.72 -5.23 15.05
C ASP A 217 -17.30 -4.56 16.30
N LEU A 218 -18.47 -3.97 16.12
CA LEU A 218 -19.44 -3.66 17.19
C LEU A 218 -20.39 -4.86 17.39
N LYS A 219 -19.82 -6.05 17.61
CA LYS A 219 -20.50 -7.11 18.36
C LYS A 219 -19.79 -7.26 19.69
N GLN A 220 -20.41 -6.70 20.74
CA GLN A 220 -20.03 -6.69 22.15
C GLN A 220 -19.23 -5.45 22.61
N HIS A 221 -19.92 -4.32 22.75
CA HIS A 221 -20.08 -3.62 24.04
C HIS A 221 -21.31 -2.71 23.99
#